data_AF-D3DZZ0-F1
#
_entry.id   AF-D3DZZ0-F1
#
_cell.length_a   1.000
_cell.length_b   1.000
_cell.length_c   1.000
_cell.angle_alpha   90.00
_cell.angle_beta   90.00
_cell.angle_gamma   90.00
#
_symmetry.space_group_name_H-M   'P 1'
#
loop_
_entity.id
_entity.type
_entity.pdbx_description
1 polymer ?
#
loop_
_entity_poly.entity_id
_entity_poly.type
_entity_poly.pdbx_seq_one_letter_code
_entity_poly.pdbx_strand_id
1 'polypeptide(L)'
;MVVVKKSDILKGVKKIEKVKIEALDGDEMYLRPLSQAEINEVDEIEAKAMGIFETNETAHRGRRQKPKSVVESKGKINLELQQKAQHQAKTKAIFLSLDNEKNVGEEAWSETEIEQMPHKLFEELFNHVKRLSGIELDEDDVDTFH
;
A
#
# COMPACT_ATOMS: atom_id res chain seq x y z
N MET A 1 22.13 -11.71 26.18
CA MET A 1 21.72 -10.45 25.54
C MET A 1 22.38 -10.36 24.18
N VAL A 2 21.59 -10.42 23.10
CA VAL A 2 22.12 -10.19 21.74
C VAL A 2 22.18 -8.68 21.55
N VAL A 3 23.38 -8.12 21.38
CA VAL A 3 23.56 -6.70 21.07
C VAL A 3 23.28 -6.53 19.58
N VAL A 4 22.08 -6.07 19.27
CA VAL A 4 21.67 -5.75 17.89
C VAL A 4 22.43 -4.49 17.46
N LYS A 5 23.25 -4.58 16.40
CA LYS A 5 23.95 -3.40 15.88
C LYS A 5 23.01 -2.61 14.97
N LYS A 6 23.26 -1.30 14.82
CA LYS A 6 22.55 -0.44 13.85
C LYS A 6 22.52 -1.05 12.44
N SER A 7 23.62 -1.69 12.03
CA SER A 7 23.71 -2.41 10.75
C SER A 7 22.72 -3.56 10.66
N ASP A 8 22.45 -4.26 11.76
CA ASP A 8 21.58 -5.43 11.79
C ASP A 8 20.10 -4.99 11.77
N ILE A 9 19.78 -3.87 12.43
CA ILE A 9 18.47 -3.21 12.35
C ILE A 9 18.20 -2.73 10.93
N LEU A 10 19.15 -2.02 10.32
CA LEU A 10 19.00 -1.49 8.95
C LEU A 10 19.04 -2.60 7.87
N LYS A 11 19.74 -3.71 8.12
CA LYS A 11 19.74 -4.87 7.22
C LYS A 11 18.41 -5.60 7.22
N GLY A 12 17.61 -5.53 8.29
CA GLY A 12 16.25 -6.08 8.31
C GLY A 12 15.40 -5.53 7.14
N VAL A 13 15.53 -4.23 6.85
CA VAL A 13 14.88 -3.55 5.72
C VAL A 13 15.42 -4.01 4.35
N LYS A 14 16.64 -4.55 4.29
CA LYS A 14 17.27 -5.03 3.06
C LYS A 14 17.32 -6.56 2.97
N LYS A 15 16.69 -7.29 3.89
CA LYS A 15 16.74 -8.74 3.88
C LYS A 15 15.83 -9.24 2.76
N ILE A 16 16.45 -9.55 1.63
CA ILE A 16 15.77 -10.16 0.49
C ILE A 16 15.35 -11.58 0.90
N GLU A 17 14.08 -11.89 0.77
CA GLU A 17 13.50 -13.19 1.04
C GLU A 17 13.09 -13.86 -0.27
N LYS A 18 13.32 -15.18 -0.33
CA LYS A 18 12.90 -16.01 -1.45
C LYS A 18 11.51 -16.55 -1.13
N VAL A 19 10.53 -16.20 -1.96
CA VAL A 19 9.12 -16.47 -1.74
C VAL A 19 8.61 -17.34 -2.86
N LYS A 20 7.83 -18.37 -2.53
CA LYS A 20 7.16 -19.23 -3.51
C LYS A 20 5.85 -18.57 -3.93
N ILE A 21 5.59 -18.59 -5.23
CA ILE A 21 4.43 -17.98 -5.87
C ILE A 21 3.57 -19.09 -6.46
N GLU A 22 2.43 -19.35 -5.84
CA GLU A 22 1.44 -20.34 -6.26
C GLU A 22 0.88 -20.05 -7.66
N ALA A 23 0.67 -18.77 -7.99
CA ALA A 23 0.20 -18.35 -9.31
C ALA A 23 1.19 -18.67 -10.45
N LEU A 24 2.44 -19.02 -10.13
CA LEU A 24 3.48 -19.45 -11.06
C LEU A 24 3.85 -20.92 -10.81
N ASP A 25 2.87 -21.77 -10.48
CA ASP A 25 3.07 -23.20 -10.22
C ASP A 25 4.10 -23.49 -9.10
N GLY A 26 4.28 -22.54 -8.17
CA GLY A 26 5.20 -22.65 -7.05
C GLY A 26 6.62 -22.15 -7.31
N ASP A 27 6.85 -21.46 -8.44
CA ASP A 27 8.14 -20.82 -8.73
C ASP A 27 8.53 -19.78 -7.67
N GLU A 28 9.84 -19.56 -7.54
CA GLU A 28 10.39 -18.75 -6.46
C GLU A 28 10.86 -17.37 -6.96
N MET A 29 10.37 -16.31 -6.32
CA MET A 29 10.77 -14.92 -6.58
C MET A 29 11.48 -14.31 -5.38
N TYR A 30 12.38 -13.37 -5.64
CA TYR A 30 13.06 -12.60 -4.59
C TYR A 30 12.35 -11.28 -4.34
N LEU A 31 11.88 -11.10 -3.10
CA LEU A 31 11.19 -9.90 -2.63
C LEU A 31 11.93 -9.32 -1.43
N ARG A 32 11.85 -8.01 -1.23
CA ARG A 32 12.38 -7.35 -0.03
C ARG A 32 11.25 -6.64 0.72
N PRO A 33 11.35 -6.50 2.04
CA PRO A 33 10.46 -5.62 2.76
C PRO A 33 10.64 -4.16 2.30
N LEU A 34 9.55 -3.41 2.37
CA LEU A 34 9.56 -1.97 2.19
C LEU A 34 10.11 -1.29 3.46
N SER A 35 10.84 -0.21 3.25
CA SER A 35 11.22 0.71 4.32
C SER A 35 10.04 1.59 4.74
N GLN A 36 10.09 2.15 5.94
CA GLN A 36 9.06 3.10 6.39
C GLN A 36 8.86 4.28 5.43
N ALA A 37 9.93 4.75 4.79
CA ALA A 37 9.84 5.84 3.82
C ALA A 37 9.05 5.42 2.57
N GLU A 38 9.31 4.22 2.06
CA GLU A 38 8.60 3.67 0.91
C GLU A 38 7.13 3.35 1.23
N ILE A 39 6.85 2.90 2.44
CA ILE A 39 5.47 2.72 2.92
C ILE A 39 4.74 4.06 2.93
N ASN A 40 5.37 5.12 3.46
CA ASN A 40 4.77 6.45 3.43
C ASN A 40 4.51 6.95 1.99
N GLU A 41 5.41 6.66 1.04
CA GLU A 41 5.21 7.01 -0.37
C GLU A 41 3.99 6.30 -0.98
N VAL A 42 3.79 5.02 -0.63
CA VAL A 42 2.60 4.23 -1.04
C VAL A 42 1.33 4.82 -0.41
N ASP A 43 1.34 5.11 0.89
CA ASP A 43 0.20 5.68 1.62
C ASP A 43 -0.18 7.07 1.09
N GLU A 44 0.81 7.87 0.68
CA GLU A 44 0.57 9.18 0.07
C GLU A 44 -0.20 9.10 -1.25
N ILE A 45 0.01 8.05 -2.04
CA ILE A 45 -0.74 7.83 -3.30
C ILE A 45 -2.21 7.63 -2.98
N GLU A 46 -2.51 6.79 -1.98
CA GLU A 46 -3.88 6.52 -1.55
C GLU A 46 -4.55 7.77 -0.93
N ALA A 47 -3.83 8.48 -0.07
CA ALA A 47 -4.33 9.67 0.61
C ALA A 47 -4.71 10.80 -0.36
N LYS A 48 -3.92 10.99 -1.44
CA LYS A 48 -4.18 12.00 -2.47
C LYS A 48 -5.52 11.77 -3.20
N ALA A 49 -6.04 10.55 -3.21
CA ALA A 49 -7.30 10.22 -3.86
C ALA A 49 -8.55 10.28 -2.95
N MET A 50 -8.39 10.31 -1.62
CA MET A 50 -9.52 10.27 -0.67
C MET A 50 -10.35 11.56 -0.56
N GLY A 51 -9.96 12.65 -1.25
CA GLY A 51 -10.91 13.67 -1.68
C GLY A 51 -10.62 15.13 -1.27
N ILE A 52 -11.29 16.01 -2.02
CA ILE A 52 -11.35 17.46 -1.79
C ILE A 52 -12.46 17.72 -0.77
N PHE A 53 -12.11 18.31 0.38
CA PHE A 53 -13.10 18.69 1.39
C PHE A 53 -13.83 19.97 0.94
N GLU A 54 -15.00 19.83 0.33
CA GLU A 54 -15.89 20.96 0.06
C GLU A 54 -16.62 21.37 1.34
N THR A 55 -16.13 22.43 2.00
CA THR A 55 -16.84 23.04 3.12
C THR A 55 -17.92 23.96 2.54
N ASN A 56 -19.17 23.50 2.49
CA ASN A 56 -20.30 24.35 2.11
C ASN A 56 -20.72 25.20 3.31
N GLU A 57 -20.10 26.36 3.48
CA GLU A 57 -20.59 27.37 4.42
C GLU A 57 -21.79 28.08 3.77
N THR A 58 -22.99 27.58 4.03
CA THR A 58 -24.22 28.30 3.65
C THR A 58 -24.42 29.47 4.60
N ALA A 59 -23.72 30.57 4.33
CA ALA A 59 -23.98 31.85 4.98
C ALA A 59 -25.37 32.34 4.56
N HIS A 60 -26.40 32.02 5.33
CA HIS A 60 -27.69 32.69 5.24
C HIS A 60 -27.47 34.19 5.49
N ARG A 61 -27.43 34.98 4.41
CA ARG A 61 -27.62 36.44 4.44
C ARG A 61 -29.05 36.73 4.88
N GLY A 62 -29.31 36.54 6.17
CA GLY A 62 -30.60 36.71 6.81
C GLY A 62 -30.36 37.19 8.23
N ARG A 63 -30.52 38.50 8.41
CA ARG A 63 -30.34 39.28 9.64
C ARG A 63 -31.15 38.69 10.81
N ARG A 64 -30.60 37.74 11.57
CA ARG A 64 -30.86 37.49 13.00
C ARG A 64 -29.97 36.35 13.51
N GLN A 65 -29.12 36.68 14.48
CA GLN A 65 -28.29 35.74 15.23
C GLN A 65 -29.11 34.53 15.70
N LYS A 66 -28.70 33.32 15.28
CA LYS A 66 -29.00 32.07 15.98
C LYS A 66 -27.69 31.53 16.56
N PRO A 67 -27.64 31.12 17.83
CA PRO A 67 -26.48 30.43 18.40
C PRO A 67 -26.48 28.98 17.89
N LYS A 68 -25.30 28.49 17.51
CA LYS A 68 -24.99 27.19 16.87
C LYS A 68 -25.19 27.18 15.35
N SER A 69 -24.17 27.65 14.62
CA SER A 69 -23.92 27.14 13.27
C SER A 69 -23.61 25.65 13.38
N VAL A 70 -24.47 24.81 12.80
CA VAL A 70 -24.20 23.39 12.60
C VAL A 70 -23.39 23.31 11.31
N VAL A 71 -22.09 23.06 11.45
CA VAL A 71 -21.22 22.81 10.29
C VAL A 71 -21.51 21.39 9.82
N GLU A 72 -22.31 21.23 8.77
CA GLU A 72 -22.44 19.95 8.06
C GLU A 72 -21.34 19.83 7.03
N SER A 73 -20.22 19.21 7.42
CA SER A 73 -19.18 18.79 6.47
C SER A 73 -19.68 17.57 5.68
N LYS A 74 -19.94 17.72 4.38
CA LYS A 74 -20.25 16.60 3.48
C LYS A 74 -19.00 16.25 2.68
N GLY A 75 -18.34 15.16 3.03
CA GLY A 75 -17.25 14.60 2.22
C GLY A 75 -17.80 13.97 0.94
N LYS A 76 -17.23 14.32 -0.22
CA LYS A 76 -17.47 13.59 -1.47
C LYS A 76 -16.24 12.74 -1.76
N ILE A 77 -16.41 11.42 -1.69
CA ILE A 77 -15.37 10.47 -2.09
C ILE A 77 -15.64 10.09 -3.55
N ASN A 78 -14.64 10.26 -4.41
CA ASN A 78 -14.70 9.73 -5.76
C ASN A 78 -14.18 8.29 -5.74
N LEU A 79 -15.10 7.33 -5.73
CA LEU A 79 -14.79 5.89 -5.65
C LEU A 79 -13.88 5.42 -6.79
N GLU A 80 -14.03 5.98 -7.99
CA GLU A 80 -13.21 5.60 -9.15
C GLU A 80 -11.75 6.08 -8.98
N LEU A 81 -11.56 7.30 -8.49
CA LEU A 81 -10.22 7.83 -8.20
C LEU A 81 -9.56 7.08 -7.04
N GLN A 82 -10.35 6.70 -6.03
CA GLN A 82 -9.87 5.91 -4.90
C GLN A 82 -9.39 4.53 -5.36
N GLN A 83 -10.16 3.82 -6.19
CA GLN A 83 -9.78 2.52 -6.73
C GLN A 83 -8.52 2.61 -7.60
N LYS A 84 -8.40 3.64 -8.43
CA LYS A 84 -7.21 3.88 -9.25
C LYS A 84 -5.97 4.11 -8.39
N ALA A 85 -6.08 4.92 -7.35
CA ALA A 85 -4.97 5.20 -6.45
C ALA A 85 -4.56 3.97 -5.63
N GLN A 86 -5.51 3.18 -5.15
CA GLN A 86 -5.21 1.89 -4.50
C GLN A 86 -4.45 0.96 -5.43
N HIS A 87 -4.88 0.84 -6.69
CA HIS A 87 -4.18 0.01 -7.67
C HIS A 87 -2.75 0.52 -7.91
N GLN A 88 -2.57 1.83 -8.09
CA GLN A 88 -1.25 2.45 -8.25
C GLN A 88 -0.35 2.24 -7.02
N ALA A 89 -0.91 2.38 -5.82
CA ALA A 89 -0.21 2.14 -4.56
C ALA A 89 0.28 0.69 -4.47
N LYS A 90 -0.57 -0.29 -4.80
CA LYS A 90 -0.19 -1.70 -4.87
C LYS A 90 0.91 -1.97 -5.90
N THR A 91 0.77 -1.43 -7.11
CA THR A 91 1.79 -1.55 -8.17
C THR A 91 3.13 -1.00 -7.69
N LYS A 92 3.12 0.17 -7.05
CA LYS A 92 4.33 0.81 -6.52
C LYS A 92 5.00 -0.02 -5.44
N ALA A 93 4.21 -0.59 -4.53
CA ALA A 93 4.71 -1.47 -3.48
C ALA A 93 5.41 -2.71 -4.05
N ILE A 94 4.79 -3.37 -5.04
CA ILE A 94 5.39 -4.54 -5.72
C ILE A 94 6.68 -4.13 -6.44
N PHE A 95 6.66 -3.03 -7.19
CA PHE A 95 7.82 -2.51 -7.92
C PHE A 95 9.01 -2.28 -6.98
N LEU A 96 8.80 -1.58 -5.87
CA LEU A 96 9.86 -1.28 -4.90
C LEU A 96 10.42 -2.56 -4.26
N SER A 97 9.58 -3.57 -4.00
CA SER A 97 10.03 -4.85 -3.48
C SER A 97 10.83 -5.67 -4.51
N LEU A 98 10.44 -5.64 -5.79
CA LEU A 98 11.15 -6.33 -6.87
C LEU A 98 12.47 -5.64 -7.23
N ASP A 99 12.58 -4.33 -7.01
CA ASP A 99 13.83 -3.58 -7.17
C ASP A 99 14.81 -3.90 -6.02
N ASN A 100 15.58 -4.98 -6.22
CA ASN A 100 16.54 -5.47 -5.25
C ASN A 100 17.76 -6.15 -5.90
N GLU A 101 18.86 -6.25 -5.14
CA GLU A 101 20.17 -6.73 -5.59
C GLU A 101 20.18 -8.16 -6.15
N LYS A 102 19.16 -8.98 -5.84
CA LYS A 102 19.03 -10.36 -6.37
C LYS A 102 18.36 -10.43 -7.73
N ASN A 103 17.64 -9.39 -8.13
CA ASN A 103 16.94 -9.29 -9.41
C ASN A 103 17.72 -8.46 -10.46
N VAL A 104 18.89 -7.90 -10.11
CA VAL A 104 19.72 -7.01 -10.97
C VAL A 104 20.25 -7.69 -12.25
N GLY A 105 20.17 -9.02 -12.36
CA GLY A 105 20.60 -9.78 -13.54
C GLY A 105 19.49 -10.08 -14.56
N GLU A 106 18.24 -9.80 -14.22
CA GLU A 106 17.07 -9.95 -15.09
C GLU A 106 16.66 -8.55 -15.62
N GLU A 107 15.91 -8.50 -16.72
CA GLU A 107 15.35 -7.21 -17.20
C GLU A 107 14.59 -6.55 -16.05
N ALA A 108 14.92 -5.28 -15.77
CA ALA A 108 14.31 -4.56 -14.66
C ALA A 108 12.80 -4.42 -14.89
N TRP A 109 12.00 -4.88 -13.92
CA TRP A 109 10.56 -4.75 -13.97
C TRP A 109 10.14 -3.28 -14.11
N SER A 110 9.27 -3.00 -15.08
CA SER A 110 8.58 -1.72 -15.18
C SER A 110 7.26 -1.76 -14.40
N GLU A 111 6.82 -0.61 -13.90
CA GLU A 111 5.50 -0.47 -13.27
C GLU A 111 4.38 -0.91 -14.23
N THR A 112 4.53 -0.66 -15.54
CA THR A 112 3.59 -1.10 -16.58
C THR A 112 3.49 -2.61 -16.75
N GLU A 113 4.59 -3.34 -16.60
CA GLU A 113 4.56 -4.80 -16.66
C GLU A 113 3.87 -5.38 -15.43
N ILE A 114 4.10 -4.78 -14.26
CA ILE A 114 3.45 -5.16 -13.01
C ILE A 114 1.93 -4.92 -13.11
N GLU A 115 1.48 -3.80 -13.65
CA GLU A 115 0.04 -3.52 -13.88
C GLU A 115 -0.63 -4.53 -14.82
N GLN A 116 0.13 -5.11 -15.75
CA GLN A 116 -0.37 -6.07 -16.73
C GLN A 116 -0.30 -7.53 -16.24
N MET A 117 0.22 -7.77 -15.03
CA MET A 117 0.28 -9.12 -14.47
C MET A 117 -1.11 -9.74 -14.32
N PRO A 118 -1.21 -11.08 -14.42
CA PRO A 118 -2.44 -11.78 -14.06
C PRO A 118 -2.88 -11.39 -12.64
N HIS A 119 -4.17 -11.09 -12.47
CA HIS A 119 -4.71 -10.59 -11.19
C HIS A 119 -4.30 -11.44 -9.98
N LYS A 120 -4.32 -12.78 -10.12
CA LYS A 120 -3.90 -13.70 -9.04
C LYS A 120 -2.44 -13.50 -8.64
N LEU A 121 -1.54 -13.39 -9.61
CA LEU A 121 -0.13 -13.15 -9.38
C LEU A 121 0.09 -11.80 -8.70
N PHE A 122 -0.60 -10.76 -9.19
CA PHE A 122 -0.50 -9.41 -8.65
C PHE A 122 -0.89 -9.35 -7.17
N GLU A 123 -2.06 -9.90 -6.80
CA GLU A 123 -2.52 -9.91 -5.41
C GLU A 123 -1.64 -10.78 -4.51
N GLU A 124 -1.17 -11.92 -5.00
CA GLU A 124 -0.25 -12.79 -4.26
C GLU A 124 1.09 -12.08 -3.95
N LEU A 125 1.70 -11.45 -4.95
CA LEU A 125 2.91 -10.66 -4.77
C LEU A 125 2.69 -9.53 -3.77
N PHE A 126 1.59 -8.78 -3.90
CA PHE A 126 1.26 -7.70 -2.98
C PHE A 126 1.12 -8.21 -1.53
N ASN A 127 0.44 -9.33 -1.32
CA ASN A 127 0.27 -9.94 0.00
C ASN A 127 1.61 -10.35 0.62
N HIS A 128 2.51 -10.93 -0.18
CA HIS A 128 3.86 -11.24 0.27
C HIS A 128 4.66 -9.99 0.64
N VAL A 129 4.60 -8.94 -0.17
CA VAL A 129 5.26 -7.65 0.13
C VAL A 129 4.70 -7.05 1.43
N LYS A 130 3.39 -7.07 1.61
CA LYS A 130 2.70 -6.58 2.81
C LYS A 130 3.18 -7.34 4.06
N ARG A 131 3.19 -8.67 4.00
CA ARG A 131 3.64 -9.57 5.08
C ARG A 131 5.11 -9.34 5.42
N LEU A 132 5.99 -9.25 4.42
CA LEU A 132 7.42 -8.99 4.63
C LEU A 132 7.66 -7.64 5.29
N SER A 133 6.89 -6.63 4.88
CA SER A 133 7.02 -5.25 5.37
C SER A 133 6.43 -5.03 6.76
N GLY A 134 5.76 -6.04 7.34
CA GLY A 134 5.13 -5.94 8.66
C GLY A 134 3.94 -4.99 8.71
N ILE A 135 3.33 -4.71 7.56
CA ILE A 135 2.07 -3.97 7.49
C ILE A 135 0.99 -4.99 7.87
N GLU A 136 0.35 -4.81 9.03
CA GLU A 136 -0.60 -5.77 9.59
C GLU A 136 -1.58 -6.31 8.53
N LEU A 137 -1.54 -7.63 8.36
CA LEU A 137 -2.70 -8.35 7.89
C LEU A 137 -3.60 -8.43 9.11
N ASP A 138 -4.73 -7.73 9.12
CA ASP A 138 -5.88 -8.17 9.89
C ASP A 138 -6.32 -9.52 9.29
N GLU A 139 -5.56 -10.57 9.59
CA GLU A 139 -5.79 -11.97 9.20
C GLU A 139 -6.33 -12.77 10.40
N ASP A 140 -7.07 -12.11 11.29
CA ASP A 140 -7.71 -12.77 12.44
C ASP A 140 -9.04 -13.49 12.10
N ASP A 141 -9.38 -13.74 10.82
CA ASP A 141 -10.70 -14.31 10.49
C ASP A 141 -10.78 -15.27 9.29
N VAL A 142 -9.72 -16.01 8.95
CA VAL A 142 -9.85 -17.15 8.01
C VAL A 142 -9.00 -18.37 8.38
N ASP A 143 -9.14 -18.88 9.62
CA ASP A 143 -9.12 -20.33 9.85
C ASP A 143 -9.54 -20.67 11.28
N THR A 144 -10.74 -21.25 11.41
CA THR A 144 -11.19 -22.31 12.35
C THR A 144 -12.63 -22.06 12.85
N PHE A 145 -13.62 -22.24 11.97
CA PHE A 145 -14.94 -22.76 12.35
C PHE A 145 -15.59 -23.43 11.11
N HIS A 146 -15.29 -24.70 10.88
CA HIS A 146 -16.27 -25.78 10.65
C HIS A 146 -15.59 -27.15 10.48
#